data_AF-A0A453M0K1-F1
#
_entry.id   AF-A0A453M0K1-F1
#
_cell.length_a   1.000
_cell.length_b   1.000
_cell.length_c   1.000
_cell.angle_alpha   90.00
_cell.angle_beta   90.00
_cell.angle_gamma   90.00
#
_symmetry.space_group_name_H-M   'P 1'
#
loop_
_entity.id
_entity.type
_entity.pdbx_description
1 polymer ?
#
loop_
_entity_poly.entity_id
_entity_poly.type
_entity_poly.pdbx_seq_one_letter_code
_entity_poly.pdbx_strand_id
1 'polypeptide(L)'
;EGSFFQIGSTEWVEENLGDLQSKAVAYLNVDCAVQGMGLFAGSTPQLDKLLIDVTRQVKDPDVEGKTVHDTWSTMNGGINIERLARTDSDFAPFLHHAGIPCVDLYYGKEFPGYHTALDSYIWMEKHGDPLFLRHLAITEIWGLLALRLANDLVLPFDYHTYASQLQEHTNVLADRMNNSQSVSVINGFINDLSSAATEVQKEAKELKLLDIHDGRGLIRRRLLNDRLLLAERSFLHAEGLQGRTWYKHLMYSPPEDYESELSFFPGIADAISRRGNQSTRQRQAAVRQELWRVAMAIQRAANVLRGEFGAHNKPINFSVSMAP
;
A
#
# COMPACT_ATOMS: atom_id res chain seq x y z
N GLU A 1 22.89 -4.72 -8.40
CA GLU A 1 22.70 -6.16 -8.11
C GLU A 1 21.22 -6.61 -8.10
N GLY A 2 20.24 -5.74 -8.40
CA GLY A 2 18.81 -6.12 -8.46
C GLY A 2 18.33 -6.78 -9.76
N SER A 3 19.18 -6.87 -10.80
CA SER A 3 18.75 -7.27 -12.16
C SER A 3 18.39 -8.75 -12.33
N PHE A 4 18.69 -9.61 -11.36
CA PHE A 4 18.13 -10.96 -11.29
C PHE A 4 17.03 -10.99 -10.23
N PHE A 5 15.79 -10.75 -10.67
CA PHE A 5 14.55 -11.02 -9.92
C PHE A 5 14.51 -10.52 -8.47
N GLN A 6 15.14 -9.38 -8.15
CA GLN A 6 15.13 -8.85 -6.78
C GLN A 6 15.62 -9.89 -5.75
N ILE A 7 16.52 -10.81 -6.15
CA ILE A 7 17.00 -11.90 -5.27
C ILE A 7 17.63 -11.30 -4.02
N GLY A 8 18.44 -10.24 -4.16
CA GLY A 8 19.09 -9.61 -3.01
C GLY A 8 18.10 -9.10 -1.95
N SER A 9 17.10 -8.32 -2.36
CA SER A 9 16.09 -7.79 -1.43
C SER A 9 15.17 -8.89 -0.88
N THR A 10 14.84 -9.88 -1.71
CA THR A 10 14.01 -11.03 -1.32
C THR A 10 14.69 -11.86 -0.23
N GLU A 11 15.92 -12.32 -0.47
CA GLU A 11 16.67 -13.12 0.51
C GLU A 11 16.91 -12.34 1.80
N TRP A 12 17.21 -11.03 1.69
CA TRP A 12 17.39 -10.17 2.86
C TRP A 12 16.10 -10.03 3.69
N VAL A 13 14.94 -9.87 3.03
CA VAL A 13 13.64 -9.81 3.73
C VAL A 13 13.31 -11.15 4.39
N GLU A 14 13.59 -12.28 3.72
CA GLU A 14 13.35 -13.61 4.29
C GLU A 14 14.21 -13.87 5.53
N GLU A 15 15.50 -13.51 5.48
CA GLU A 15 16.43 -13.63 6.62
C GLU A 15 16.00 -12.74 7.80
N ASN A 16 15.51 -11.53 7.52
CA ASN A 16 15.22 -10.51 8.54
C ASN A 16 13.73 -10.34 8.88
N LEU A 17 12.88 -11.30 8.47
CA LEU A 17 11.43 -11.15 8.51
C LEU A 17 10.89 -10.82 9.92
N GLY A 18 11.39 -11.48 10.96
CA GLY A 18 10.94 -11.25 12.34
C GLY A 18 11.25 -9.84 12.84
N ASP A 19 12.40 -9.28 12.44
CA ASP A 19 12.80 -7.92 12.79
C ASP A 19 12.00 -6.89 12.00
N LEU A 20 11.79 -7.11 10.70
CA LEU A 20 10.96 -6.25 9.86
C LEU A 20 9.51 -6.19 10.38
N GLN A 21 8.95 -7.34 10.72
CA GLN A 21 7.58 -7.43 11.24
C GLN A 21 7.38 -6.73 12.59
N SER A 22 8.44 -6.54 13.38
CA SER A 22 8.35 -5.87 14.68
C SER A 22 8.82 -4.41 14.67
N LYS A 23 9.72 -4.02 13.76
CA LYS A 23 10.45 -2.74 13.83
C LYS A 23 10.27 -1.84 12.61
N ALA A 24 10.08 -2.39 11.41
CA ALA A 24 10.08 -1.58 10.20
C ALA A 24 8.82 -0.69 10.12
N VAL A 25 9.03 0.60 9.88
CA VAL A 25 7.95 1.60 9.76
C VAL A 25 7.43 1.63 8.32
N ALA A 26 8.32 1.83 7.37
CA ALA A 26 8.04 1.85 5.95
C ALA A 26 9.32 1.54 5.16
N TYR A 27 9.17 1.16 3.89
CA TYR A 27 10.24 0.99 2.92
C TYR A 27 10.12 2.06 1.84
N LEU A 28 11.18 2.84 1.63
CA LEU A 28 11.25 3.87 0.60
C LEU A 28 12.14 3.33 -0.53
N ASN A 29 11.51 2.95 -1.63
CA ASN A 29 12.19 2.35 -2.78
C ASN A 29 12.79 3.43 -3.68
N VAL A 30 14.00 3.17 -4.15
CA VAL A 30 14.68 3.93 -5.19
C VAL A 30 15.31 2.94 -6.15
N ASP A 31 14.69 2.75 -7.32
CA ASP A 31 15.25 1.95 -8.40
C ASP A 31 15.79 2.87 -9.49
N CYS A 32 14.90 3.44 -10.30
CA CYS A 32 15.20 4.45 -11.30
C CYS A 32 14.71 5.83 -10.84
N ALA A 33 15.59 6.73 -10.39
CA ALA A 33 15.17 8.04 -9.89
C ALA A 33 14.59 8.96 -10.97
N VAL A 34 15.23 9.00 -12.14
CA VAL A 34 14.80 9.82 -13.28
C VAL A 34 15.01 9.06 -14.57
N GLN A 35 13.98 9.05 -15.39
CA GLN A 35 13.94 8.50 -16.73
C GLN A 35 13.21 9.45 -17.72
N GLY A 36 12.64 10.55 -17.22
CA GLY A 36 11.99 11.57 -18.05
C GLY A 36 11.30 12.66 -17.22
N MET A 37 10.27 13.28 -17.78
CA MET A 37 9.51 14.37 -17.15
C MET A 37 8.26 13.86 -16.41
N GLY A 38 7.85 14.61 -15.38
CA GLY A 38 6.65 14.33 -14.59
C GLY A 38 6.86 13.28 -13.50
N LEU A 39 6.34 13.55 -12.30
CA LEU A 39 6.46 12.65 -11.16
C LEU A 39 5.45 11.50 -11.27
N PHE A 40 5.94 10.29 -11.05
CA PHE A 40 5.13 9.09 -10.88
C PHE A 40 5.40 8.52 -9.49
N ALA A 41 4.34 7.99 -8.88
CA ALA A 41 4.40 7.42 -7.56
C ALA A 41 3.54 6.17 -7.46
N GLY A 42 4.08 5.14 -6.82
CA GLY A 42 3.32 4.04 -6.26
C GLY A 42 3.47 4.02 -4.75
N SER A 43 2.38 3.81 -4.01
CA SER A 43 2.46 3.65 -2.56
C SER A 43 1.35 2.81 -1.97
N THR A 44 1.53 2.40 -0.72
CA THR A 44 0.42 1.91 0.10
C THR A 44 -0.45 3.10 0.58
N PRO A 45 -1.79 2.98 0.59
CA PRO A 45 -2.72 4.11 0.73
C PRO A 45 -2.51 5.02 1.94
N GLN A 46 -2.07 4.48 3.06
CA GLN A 46 -1.83 5.22 4.28
C GLN A 46 -0.69 6.24 4.16
N LEU A 47 0.17 6.13 3.14
CA LEU A 47 1.29 7.05 2.89
C LEU A 47 0.94 8.16 1.88
N ASP A 48 -0.17 8.03 1.14
CA ASP A 48 -0.53 8.93 0.05
C ASP A 48 -0.60 10.38 0.51
N LYS A 49 -1.27 10.65 1.64
CA LYS A 49 -1.40 12.00 2.16
C LYS A 49 -0.05 12.62 2.51
N LEU A 50 0.82 11.86 3.16
CA LEU A 50 2.18 12.31 3.49
C LEU A 50 2.96 12.64 2.21
N LEU A 51 2.91 11.75 1.21
CA LEU A 51 3.58 11.96 -0.07
C LEU A 51 3.10 13.24 -0.76
N ILE A 52 1.78 13.43 -0.85
CA ILE A 52 1.20 14.64 -1.43
C ILE A 52 1.63 15.89 -0.63
N ASP A 53 1.63 15.83 0.70
CA ASP A 53 2.08 16.95 1.55
C ASP A 53 3.57 17.29 1.37
N VAL A 54 4.42 16.29 1.13
CA VAL A 54 5.85 16.50 0.85
C VAL A 54 6.06 17.16 -0.51
N THR A 55 5.33 16.75 -1.55
CA THR A 55 5.47 17.35 -2.89
C THR A 55 5.09 18.84 -2.95
N ARG A 56 4.30 19.33 -1.99
CA ARG A 56 3.98 20.78 -1.84
C ARG A 56 5.15 21.61 -1.31
N GLN A 57 6.17 20.97 -0.75
CA GLN A 57 7.33 21.64 -0.16
C GLN A 57 8.53 21.69 -1.11
N VAL A 58 8.49 20.93 -2.21
CA VAL A 58 9.57 20.81 -3.18
C VAL A 58 9.23 21.63 -4.42
N LYS A 59 10.18 22.44 -4.88
CA LYS A 59 10.01 23.22 -6.11
C LYS A 59 10.05 22.31 -7.32
N ASP A 60 9.21 22.58 -8.30
CA ASP A 60 9.26 21.83 -9.55
C ASP A 60 10.50 22.24 -10.36
N PRO A 61 11.33 21.27 -10.81
CA PRO A 61 12.53 21.56 -11.58
C PRO A 61 12.25 21.96 -13.04
N ASP A 62 11.07 21.64 -13.57
CA ASP A 62 10.68 21.85 -14.96
C ASP A 62 9.84 23.13 -15.15
N VAL A 63 9.16 23.61 -14.10
CA VAL A 63 8.26 24.76 -14.16
C VAL A 63 8.57 25.79 -13.07
N GLU A 64 9.14 26.91 -13.49
CA GLU A 64 9.52 28.01 -12.59
C GLU A 64 8.33 28.52 -11.77
N GLY A 65 8.55 28.72 -10.46
CA GLY A 65 7.56 29.27 -9.54
C GLY A 65 6.49 28.29 -9.08
N LYS A 66 6.50 27.03 -9.54
CA LYS A 66 5.58 25.97 -9.09
C LYS A 66 6.25 24.99 -8.14
N THR A 67 5.41 24.31 -7.35
CA THR A 67 5.82 23.12 -6.59
C THR A 67 5.61 21.86 -7.42
N VAL A 68 6.27 20.76 -7.06
CA VAL A 68 6.05 19.46 -7.71
C VAL A 68 4.58 19.03 -7.59
N HIS A 69 3.91 19.37 -6.48
CA HIS A 69 2.48 19.16 -6.33
C HIS A 69 1.65 19.90 -7.40
N ASP A 70 1.99 21.15 -7.72
CA ASP A 70 1.20 21.97 -8.66
C ASP A 70 1.29 21.43 -10.09
N THR A 71 2.44 20.89 -10.49
CA THR A 71 2.59 20.25 -11.79
C THR A 71 1.97 18.86 -11.79
N TRP A 72 2.23 18.05 -10.77
CA TRP A 72 1.71 16.68 -10.62
C TRP A 72 0.18 16.64 -10.60
N SER A 73 -0.47 17.57 -9.92
CA SER A 73 -1.94 17.67 -9.86
C SER A 73 -2.60 18.05 -11.18
N THR A 74 -1.86 18.62 -12.13
CA THR A 74 -2.37 18.95 -13.47
C THR A 74 -2.08 17.85 -14.51
N MET A 75 -1.27 16.87 -14.15
CA MET A 75 -0.88 15.78 -15.05
C MET A 75 -2.04 14.77 -15.18
N ASN A 76 -2.39 14.39 -16.42
CA ASN A 76 -3.28 13.27 -16.73
C ASN A 76 -4.59 13.16 -15.90
N GLY A 77 -5.23 14.28 -15.59
CA GLY A 77 -6.52 14.31 -14.89
C GLY A 77 -6.45 14.34 -13.36
N GLY A 78 -5.25 14.46 -12.77
CA GLY A 78 -5.07 14.63 -11.34
C GLY A 78 -3.89 13.86 -10.78
N ILE A 79 -3.66 13.99 -9.47
CA ILE A 79 -2.70 13.14 -8.75
C ILE A 79 -3.22 11.70 -8.79
N ASN A 80 -2.48 10.84 -9.46
CA ASN A 80 -2.72 9.40 -9.47
C ASN A 80 -1.53 8.69 -8.80
N ILE A 81 -1.81 7.96 -7.73
CA ILE A 81 -0.82 7.16 -7.01
C ILE A 81 -1.16 5.69 -7.24
N GLU A 82 -0.24 4.99 -7.89
CA GLU A 82 -0.38 3.58 -8.23
C GLU A 82 -0.40 2.71 -6.95
N ARG A 83 -1.23 1.67 -6.92
CA ARG A 83 -1.14 0.64 -5.88
C ARG A 83 -0.06 -0.37 -6.24
N LEU A 84 0.83 -0.65 -5.29
CA LEU A 84 2.01 -1.48 -5.46
C LEU A 84 1.69 -2.99 -5.52
N ALA A 85 0.89 -3.42 -6.49
CA ALA A 85 0.62 -4.83 -6.75
C ALA A 85 1.62 -5.47 -7.75
N ARG A 86 2.42 -4.65 -8.45
CA ARG A 86 3.50 -5.10 -9.34
C ARG A 86 4.71 -5.64 -8.56
N THR A 87 5.57 -6.40 -9.25
CA THR A 87 6.78 -7.05 -8.70
C THR A 87 8.02 -6.70 -9.52
N ASP A 88 8.09 -5.50 -10.04
CA ASP A 88 9.14 -5.03 -10.95
C ASP A 88 10.28 -4.31 -10.21
N SER A 89 10.20 -4.15 -8.88
CA SER A 89 11.26 -3.54 -8.08
C SER A 89 11.32 -4.09 -6.64
N ASP A 90 12.33 -3.65 -5.88
CA ASP A 90 12.74 -4.23 -4.59
C ASP A 90 11.73 -4.02 -3.45
N PHE A 91 10.67 -3.21 -3.61
CA PHE A 91 9.60 -3.09 -2.62
C PHE A 91 8.73 -4.36 -2.51
N ALA A 92 8.73 -5.23 -3.53
CA ALA A 92 7.83 -6.38 -3.61
C ALA A 92 7.92 -7.33 -2.40
N PRO A 93 9.10 -7.83 -1.97
CA PRO A 93 9.20 -8.65 -0.77
C PRO A 93 8.80 -7.90 0.52
N PHE A 94 9.08 -6.59 0.61
CA PHE A 94 8.71 -5.78 1.78
C PHE A 94 7.19 -5.68 1.93
N LEU A 95 6.46 -5.42 0.84
CA LEU A 95 5.01 -5.29 0.89
C LEU A 95 4.31 -6.65 0.88
N HIS A 96 4.54 -7.45 -0.17
CA HIS A 96 3.72 -8.63 -0.45
C HIS A 96 3.98 -9.78 0.52
N HIS A 97 5.21 -9.89 1.04
CA HIS A 97 5.61 -10.94 1.96
C HIS A 97 5.66 -10.45 3.43
N ALA A 98 6.31 -9.30 3.67
CA ALA A 98 6.54 -8.80 5.03
C ALA A 98 5.46 -7.83 5.55
N GLY A 99 4.59 -7.30 4.69
CA GLY A 99 3.50 -6.38 5.07
C GLY A 99 4.01 -5.03 5.57
N ILE A 100 5.09 -4.54 4.97
CA ILE A 100 5.68 -3.23 5.27
C ILE A 100 5.11 -2.18 4.31
N PRO A 101 4.60 -1.05 4.81
CA PRO A 101 4.17 0.08 3.98
C PRO A 101 5.29 0.52 3.03
N CYS A 102 4.98 0.75 1.77
CA CYS A 102 6.00 1.06 0.74
C CYS A 102 5.66 2.32 -0.04
N VAL A 103 6.71 3.02 -0.49
CA VAL A 103 6.63 4.08 -1.50
C VAL A 103 7.69 3.81 -2.56
N ASP A 104 7.32 3.94 -3.82
CA ASP A 104 8.19 3.88 -4.99
C ASP A 104 7.95 5.13 -5.84
N LEU A 105 9.01 5.91 -6.10
CA LEU A 105 8.92 7.19 -6.78
C LEU A 105 9.90 7.25 -7.94
N TYR A 106 9.52 7.92 -9.02
CA TYR A 106 10.42 8.18 -10.13
C TYR A 106 9.90 9.33 -11.02
N TYR A 107 10.81 9.99 -11.72
CA TYR A 107 10.46 10.97 -12.76
C TYR A 107 10.45 10.34 -14.15
N GLY A 108 9.38 10.53 -14.92
CA GLY A 108 9.18 9.95 -16.24
C GLY A 108 8.68 8.51 -16.21
N LYS A 109 7.78 8.14 -17.14
CA LYS A 109 7.17 6.80 -17.14
C LYS A 109 8.02 5.74 -17.86
N GLU A 110 8.68 6.14 -18.94
CA GLU A 110 9.31 5.22 -19.88
C GLU A 110 10.63 5.80 -20.37
N PHE A 111 11.65 4.95 -20.39
CA PHE A 111 12.95 5.24 -21.00
C PHE A 111 13.23 4.23 -22.13
N PRO A 112 13.29 4.65 -23.40
CA PRO A 112 13.52 3.75 -24.53
C PRO A 112 14.86 2.99 -24.49
N GLY A 113 15.85 3.51 -23.75
CA GLY A 113 17.16 2.88 -23.60
C GLY A 113 17.24 1.88 -22.43
N TYR A 114 16.13 1.64 -21.72
CA TYR A 114 16.10 0.75 -20.56
C TYR A 114 16.63 -0.65 -20.89
N HIS A 115 17.51 -1.18 -20.04
CA HIS A 115 18.20 -2.47 -20.24
C HIS A 115 18.99 -2.58 -21.56
N THR A 116 19.43 -1.45 -22.14
CA THR A 116 20.31 -1.43 -23.31
C THR A 116 21.62 -0.70 -22.98
N ALA A 117 22.59 -0.76 -23.89
CA ALA A 117 23.83 0.01 -23.77
C ALA A 117 23.63 1.55 -23.83
N LEU A 118 22.41 2.01 -24.15
CA LEU A 118 22.06 3.43 -24.11
C LEU A 118 21.82 3.93 -22.68
N ASP A 119 21.55 3.04 -21.74
CA ASP A 119 21.48 3.33 -20.31
C ASP A 119 22.88 3.68 -19.78
N SER A 120 23.20 4.96 -19.86
CA SER A 120 24.55 5.47 -19.63
C SER A 120 24.50 6.84 -18.97
N TYR A 121 25.51 7.12 -18.16
CA TYR A 121 25.71 8.44 -17.54
C TYR A 121 25.64 9.57 -18.59
N ILE A 122 26.24 9.36 -19.76
CA ILE A 122 26.27 10.36 -20.84
C ILE A 122 24.87 10.67 -21.36
N TRP A 123 24.00 9.66 -21.49
CA TRP A 123 22.61 9.90 -21.88
C TRP A 123 21.87 10.67 -20.79
N MET A 124 22.07 10.30 -19.52
CA MET A 124 21.42 10.99 -18.41
C MET A 124 21.82 12.47 -18.34
N GLU A 125 23.13 12.75 -18.37
CA GLU A 125 23.69 14.10 -18.30
C GLU A 125 23.26 14.99 -19.48
N LYS A 126 23.11 14.41 -20.68
CA LYS A 126 22.79 15.18 -21.90
C LYS A 126 21.30 15.26 -22.22
N HIS A 127 20.51 14.27 -21.82
CA HIS A 127 19.14 14.10 -22.31
C HIS A 127 18.15 13.77 -21.19
N GLY A 128 18.49 12.86 -20.27
CA GLY A 128 17.56 12.43 -19.22
C GLY A 128 17.28 13.52 -18.20
N ASP A 129 18.32 14.09 -17.61
CA ASP A 129 18.24 15.17 -16.62
C ASP A 129 19.46 16.09 -16.68
N PRO A 130 19.56 16.96 -17.70
CA PRO A 130 20.62 17.96 -17.76
C PRO A 130 20.65 18.80 -16.48
N LEU A 131 21.83 18.94 -15.87
CA LEU A 131 22.07 19.60 -14.58
C LEU A 131 21.50 18.88 -13.35
N PHE A 132 20.93 17.67 -13.52
CA PHE A 132 20.46 16.81 -12.42
C PHE A 132 19.40 17.44 -11.51
N LEU A 133 18.59 18.37 -12.04
CA LEU A 133 17.61 19.11 -11.23
C LEU A 133 16.40 18.24 -10.86
N ARG A 134 16.00 17.27 -11.69
CA ARG A 134 14.95 16.31 -11.33
C ARG A 134 15.44 15.32 -10.29
N HIS A 135 16.70 14.87 -10.39
CA HIS A 135 17.35 14.05 -9.35
C HIS A 135 17.40 14.80 -8.03
N LEU A 136 17.73 16.09 -8.04
CA LEU A 136 17.70 16.92 -6.84
C LEU A 136 16.28 16.98 -6.25
N ALA A 137 15.27 17.30 -7.05
CA ALA A 137 13.88 17.41 -6.59
C ALA A 137 13.36 16.09 -5.99
N ILE A 138 13.56 14.94 -6.65
CA ILE A 138 13.10 13.65 -6.12
C ILE A 138 13.88 13.22 -4.87
N THR A 139 15.16 13.57 -4.79
CA THR A 139 15.96 13.35 -3.57
C THR A 139 15.43 14.17 -2.40
N GLU A 140 15.01 15.41 -2.63
CA GLU A 140 14.34 16.23 -1.60
C GLU A 140 13.03 15.58 -1.13
N ILE A 141 12.24 15.02 -2.06
CA ILE A 141 10.99 14.30 -1.71
C ILE A 141 11.30 13.08 -0.82
N TRP A 142 12.22 12.20 -1.22
CA TRP A 142 12.61 11.05 -0.40
C TRP A 142 13.19 11.46 0.95
N GLY A 143 14.03 12.49 0.97
CA GLY A 143 14.62 13.02 2.20
C GLY A 143 13.54 13.53 3.16
N LEU A 144 12.56 14.28 2.66
CA LEU A 144 11.43 14.76 3.46
C LEU A 144 10.55 13.61 3.95
N LEU A 145 10.25 12.61 3.11
CA LEU A 145 9.53 11.41 3.53
C LEU A 145 10.27 10.70 4.69
N ALA A 146 11.56 10.46 4.53
CA ALA A 146 12.40 9.81 5.54
C ALA A 146 12.41 10.61 6.85
N LEU A 147 12.60 11.93 6.78
CA LEU A 147 12.58 12.82 7.94
C LEU A 147 11.24 12.78 8.67
N ARG A 148 10.11 12.85 7.95
CA ARG A 148 8.77 12.81 8.56
C ARG A 148 8.49 11.45 9.20
N LEU A 149 8.86 10.36 8.54
CA LEU A 149 8.66 9.00 9.06
C LEU A 149 9.56 8.68 10.26
N ALA A 150 10.78 9.23 10.30
CA ALA A 150 11.74 9.00 11.38
C ALA A 150 11.53 9.93 12.59
N ASN A 151 11.04 11.16 12.39
CA ASN A 151 11.03 12.19 13.42
C ASN A 151 9.63 12.62 13.90
N ASP A 152 8.55 12.36 13.16
CA ASP A 152 7.22 12.73 13.65
C ASP A 152 6.87 11.91 14.91
N LEU A 153 6.45 12.59 15.98
CA LEU A 153 6.10 11.97 17.27
C LEU A 153 5.04 10.86 17.15
N VAL A 154 4.14 11.02 16.18
CA VAL A 154 3.13 10.03 15.80
C VAL A 154 3.26 9.81 14.30
N LEU A 155 3.34 8.54 13.88
CA LEU A 155 3.52 8.17 12.49
C LEU A 155 2.45 8.84 11.61
N PRO A 156 2.84 9.51 10.51
CA PRO A 156 1.93 10.26 9.64
C PRO A 156 1.12 9.36 8.69
N PHE A 157 0.59 8.23 9.18
CA PHE A 157 -0.23 7.30 8.40
C PHE A 157 -1.70 7.73 8.42
N ASP A 158 -2.34 7.72 7.25
CA ASP A 158 -3.75 8.09 7.08
C ASP A 158 -4.61 6.88 6.64
N TYR A 159 -5.14 6.15 7.62
CA TYR A 159 -5.99 4.99 7.34
C TYR A 159 -7.39 5.35 6.79
N HIS A 160 -7.79 6.63 6.79
CA HIS A 160 -8.96 7.09 6.06
C HIS A 160 -8.78 6.97 4.55
N THR A 161 -7.60 7.36 4.05
CA THR A 161 -7.23 7.15 2.64
C THR A 161 -7.27 5.66 2.29
N TYR A 162 -6.76 4.80 3.19
CA TYR A 162 -6.83 3.35 3.01
C TYR A 162 -8.27 2.82 2.92
N ALA A 163 -9.15 3.20 3.86
CA ALA A 163 -10.55 2.80 3.83
C ALA A 163 -11.27 3.27 2.56
N SER A 164 -10.99 4.50 2.11
CA SER A 164 -11.54 5.07 0.88
C SER A 164 -11.08 4.31 -0.36
N GLN A 165 -9.79 3.96 -0.42
CA GLN A 165 -9.22 3.16 -1.51
C GLN A 165 -9.83 1.75 -1.58
N LEU A 166 -10.03 1.11 -0.42
CA LEU A 166 -10.72 -0.18 -0.35
C LEU A 166 -12.17 -0.08 -0.81
N GLN A 167 -12.86 1.02 -0.49
CA GLN A 167 -14.24 1.22 -0.94
C GLN A 167 -14.29 1.36 -2.47
N GLU A 168 -13.35 2.10 -3.07
CA GLU A 168 -13.22 2.22 -4.53
C GLU A 168 -12.97 0.86 -5.18
N HIS A 169 -12.00 0.10 -4.68
CA HIS A 169 -11.72 -1.27 -5.16
C HIS A 169 -12.94 -2.18 -5.07
N THR A 170 -13.69 -2.07 -3.98
CA THR A 170 -14.91 -2.84 -3.74
C THR A 170 -16.02 -2.47 -4.73
N ASN A 171 -16.14 -1.19 -5.08
CA ASN A 171 -17.09 -0.74 -6.11
C ASN A 171 -16.71 -1.29 -7.50
N VAL A 172 -15.44 -1.19 -7.89
CA VAL A 172 -14.95 -1.73 -9.17
C VAL A 172 -15.17 -3.25 -9.25
N LEU A 173 -14.95 -3.97 -8.14
CA LEU A 173 -15.21 -5.40 -8.08
C LEU A 173 -16.71 -5.73 -8.21
N ALA A 174 -17.57 -4.95 -7.55
CA ALA A 174 -19.02 -5.14 -7.64
C ALA A 174 -19.54 -4.98 -9.07
N ASP A 175 -19.03 -3.98 -9.80
CA ASP A 175 -19.35 -3.72 -11.20
C ASP A 175 -18.87 -4.86 -12.10
N ARG A 176 -17.64 -5.36 -11.89
CA ARG A 176 -17.09 -6.50 -12.64
C ARG A 176 -17.88 -7.79 -12.44
N MET A 177 -18.39 -8.03 -11.23
CA MET A 177 -19.13 -9.25 -10.90
C MET A 177 -20.61 -9.20 -11.29
N ASN A 178 -21.15 -8.03 -11.68
CA ASN A 178 -22.60 -7.79 -11.84
C ASN A 178 -23.42 -8.27 -10.62
N ASN A 179 -22.82 -8.24 -9.42
CA ASN A 179 -23.41 -8.83 -8.21
C ASN A 179 -22.97 -8.07 -6.95
N SER A 180 -23.57 -6.90 -6.75
CA SER A 180 -23.28 -6.03 -5.60
C SER A 180 -23.59 -6.67 -4.25
N GLN A 181 -24.47 -7.67 -4.20
CA GLN A 181 -24.91 -8.29 -2.95
C GLN A 181 -23.88 -9.25 -2.33
N SER A 182 -22.99 -9.83 -3.15
CA SER A 182 -21.88 -10.65 -2.62
C SER A 182 -20.74 -9.80 -2.08
N VAL A 183 -20.57 -8.60 -2.65
CA VAL A 183 -19.49 -7.67 -2.34
C VAL A 183 -19.86 -6.74 -1.17
N SER A 184 -21.16 -6.55 -0.90
CA SER A 184 -21.66 -5.72 0.21
C SER A 184 -21.19 -6.17 1.59
N VAL A 185 -20.81 -7.45 1.75
CA VAL A 185 -20.23 -7.98 2.98
C VAL A 185 -18.98 -7.19 3.38
N ILE A 186 -18.15 -6.79 2.41
CA ILE A 186 -16.91 -6.04 2.65
C ILE A 186 -17.18 -4.60 3.10
N ASN A 187 -18.26 -3.97 2.61
CA ASN A 187 -18.57 -2.56 2.93
C ASN A 187 -18.73 -2.33 4.43
N GLY A 188 -19.34 -3.27 5.17
CA GLY A 188 -19.47 -3.17 6.62
C GLY A 188 -18.10 -3.09 7.31
N PHE A 189 -17.18 -3.97 6.92
CA PHE A 189 -15.82 -4.01 7.45
C PHE A 189 -15.00 -2.77 7.07
N ILE A 190 -15.19 -2.23 5.87
CA ILE A 190 -14.56 -0.97 5.45
C ILE A 190 -15.07 0.21 6.29
N ASN A 191 -16.37 0.27 6.56
CA ASN A 191 -16.95 1.30 7.44
C ASN A 191 -16.39 1.19 8.86
N ASP A 192 -16.19 -0.02 9.37
CA ASP A 192 -15.55 -0.25 10.66
C ASP A 192 -14.08 0.20 10.66
N LEU A 193 -13.33 -0.04 9.57
CA LEU A 193 -11.97 0.46 9.40
C LEU A 193 -11.94 2.00 9.35
N SER A 194 -12.86 2.62 8.61
CA SER A 194 -13.00 4.08 8.53
C SER A 194 -13.35 4.71 9.88
N SER A 195 -14.20 4.05 10.66
CA SER A 195 -14.53 4.45 12.02
C SER A 195 -13.31 4.35 12.94
N ALA A 196 -12.58 3.23 12.88
CA ALA A 196 -11.32 3.05 13.63
C ALA A 196 -10.27 4.11 13.23
N ALA A 197 -10.15 4.43 11.94
CA ALA A 197 -9.30 5.50 11.42
C ALA A 197 -9.65 6.86 12.03
N THR A 198 -10.94 7.15 12.21
CA THR A 198 -11.43 8.38 12.85
C THR A 198 -11.00 8.46 14.32
N GLU A 199 -11.14 7.36 15.05
CA GLU A 199 -10.74 7.27 16.46
C GLU A 199 -9.23 7.49 16.61
N VAL A 200 -8.39 6.80 15.83
CA VAL A 200 -6.93 6.96 15.91
C VAL A 200 -6.47 8.33 15.43
N GLN A 201 -7.13 8.94 14.45
CA GLN A 201 -6.79 10.29 14.01
C GLN A 201 -7.10 11.33 15.10
N LYS A 202 -8.19 11.16 15.85
CA LYS A 202 -8.51 12.00 17.00
C LYS A 202 -7.47 11.81 18.11
N GLU A 203 -7.14 10.58 18.46
CA GLU A 203 -6.10 10.28 19.45
C GLU A 203 -4.73 10.84 19.04
N ALA A 204 -4.34 10.70 17.76
CA ALA A 204 -3.11 11.26 17.22
C ALA A 204 -3.03 12.79 17.41
N LYS A 205 -4.13 13.50 17.14
CA LYS A 205 -4.21 14.97 17.33
C LYS A 205 -4.02 15.34 18.80
N GLU A 206 -4.67 14.61 19.71
CA GLU A 206 -4.53 14.83 21.16
C GLU A 206 -3.08 14.58 21.63
N LEU A 207 -2.48 13.46 21.22
CA LEU A 207 -1.12 13.07 21.63
C LEU A 207 -0.01 13.98 21.06
N LYS A 208 -0.25 14.60 19.90
CA LYS A 208 0.67 15.61 19.33
C LYS A 208 0.71 16.91 20.14
N LEU A 209 -0.33 17.23 20.91
CA LEU A 209 -0.41 18.44 21.73
C LEU A 209 0.19 18.27 23.14
N LEU A 210 0.40 17.03 23.58
CA LEU A 210 1.02 16.76 24.88
C LEU A 210 2.50 17.15 24.88
N ASP A 211 3.06 17.43 26.06
CA ASP A 211 4.50 17.67 26.23
C ASP A 211 5.32 16.45 25.74
N ILE A 212 6.47 16.70 25.12
CA ILE A 212 7.41 15.65 24.70
C ILE A 212 8.06 14.97 25.90
N HIS A 213 8.15 15.66 27.04
CA HIS A 213 8.74 15.14 28.28
C HIS A 213 7.71 14.47 29.22
N ASP A 214 6.42 14.48 28.87
CA ASP A 214 5.42 13.72 29.63
C ASP A 214 5.61 12.21 29.41
N GLY A 215 6.06 11.51 30.45
CA GLY A 215 6.31 10.07 30.40
C GLY A 215 5.07 9.25 30.03
N ARG A 216 3.86 9.70 30.42
CA ARG A 216 2.61 9.03 30.02
C ARG A 216 2.32 9.26 28.54
N GLY A 217 2.48 10.48 28.05
CA GLY A 217 2.40 10.83 26.63
C GLY A 217 3.35 10.01 25.77
N LEU A 218 4.60 9.79 26.22
CA LEU A 218 5.58 8.97 25.52
C LEU A 218 5.07 7.52 25.32
N ILE A 219 4.60 6.87 26.38
CA ILE A 219 4.08 5.49 26.30
C ILE A 219 2.84 5.43 25.39
N ARG A 220 1.92 6.40 25.50
CA ARG A 220 0.71 6.44 24.66
C ARG A 220 1.03 6.65 23.18
N ARG A 221 1.98 7.54 22.85
CA ARG A 221 2.47 7.71 21.46
C ARG A 221 3.08 6.44 20.92
N ARG A 222 3.89 5.74 21.73
CA ARG A 222 4.48 4.46 21.32
C ARG A 222 3.41 3.42 21.02
N LEU A 223 2.42 3.25 21.91
CA LEU A 223 1.31 2.33 21.69
C LEU A 223 0.50 2.67 20.43
N LEU A 224 0.19 3.95 20.20
CA LEU A 224 -0.48 4.38 18.97
C LEU A 224 0.37 4.07 17.73
N ASN A 225 1.67 4.36 17.76
CA ASN A 225 2.57 4.06 16.64
C ASN A 225 2.66 2.56 16.38
N ASP A 226 2.70 1.73 17.42
CA ASP A 226 2.69 0.27 17.27
C ASP A 226 1.40 -0.21 16.58
N ARG A 227 0.23 0.35 16.93
CA ARG A 227 -1.04 0.03 16.23
C ARG A 227 -1.04 0.48 14.76
N LEU A 228 -0.57 1.69 14.49
CA LEU A 228 -0.48 2.23 13.11
C LEU A 228 0.46 1.37 12.25
N LEU A 229 1.57 0.94 12.84
CA LEU A 229 2.55 0.06 12.24
C LEU A 229 1.91 -1.32 11.97
N LEU A 230 1.30 -1.97 12.97
CA LEU A 230 0.73 -3.32 12.85
C LEU A 230 -0.52 -3.42 11.95
N ALA A 231 -1.20 -2.32 11.67
CA ALA A 231 -2.41 -2.33 10.86
C ALA A 231 -2.15 -2.82 9.42
N GLU A 232 -1.05 -2.43 8.77
CA GLU A 232 -0.68 -2.96 7.43
C GLU A 232 -0.45 -4.47 7.46
N ARG A 233 0.26 -4.95 8.49
CA ARG A 233 0.58 -6.37 8.67
C ARG A 233 -0.66 -7.23 8.87
N SER A 234 -1.77 -6.63 9.30
CA SER A 234 -3.06 -7.32 9.46
C SER A 234 -3.68 -7.75 8.13
N PHE A 235 -3.21 -7.19 7.02
CA PHE A 235 -3.60 -7.62 5.67
C PHE A 235 -2.88 -8.89 5.21
N LEU A 236 -1.89 -9.38 5.97
CA LEU A 236 -1.22 -10.63 5.67
C LEU A 236 -2.06 -11.85 6.07
N HIS A 237 -1.88 -12.93 5.32
CA HIS A 237 -2.37 -14.27 5.63
C HIS A 237 -1.22 -15.26 5.69
N ALA A 238 -1.14 -16.06 6.76
CA ALA A 238 0.00 -16.96 6.98
C ALA A 238 0.19 -17.99 5.85
N GLU A 239 -0.92 -18.54 5.32
CA GLU A 239 -0.89 -19.49 4.20
C GLU A 239 -0.65 -18.82 2.83
N GLY A 240 -0.68 -17.49 2.76
CA GLY A 240 -0.58 -16.72 1.53
C GLY A 240 -1.72 -16.93 0.54
N LEU A 241 -1.49 -16.59 -0.72
CA LEU A 241 -2.46 -16.77 -1.81
C LEU A 241 -2.50 -18.24 -2.27
N GLN A 242 -3.67 -18.69 -2.71
CA GLN A 242 -3.85 -20.09 -3.13
C GLN A 242 -2.95 -20.40 -4.33
N GLY A 243 -2.04 -21.38 -4.18
CA GLY A 243 -1.07 -21.74 -5.23
C GLY A 243 0.14 -20.81 -5.32
N ARG A 244 0.17 -19.73 -4.54
CA ARG A 244 1.22 -18.69 -4.54
C ARG A 244 1.51 -18.25 -3.10
N THR A 245 1.87 -19.21 -2.25
CA THR A 245 1.94 -19.07 -0.78
C THR A 245 2.98 -18.06 -0.29
N TRP A 246 3.95 -17.70 -1.15
CA TRP A 246 4.92 -16.66 -0.85
C TRP A 246 4.29 -15.26 -0.79
N TYR A 247 3.28 -14.99 -1.62
CA TYR A 247 2.51 -13.75 -1.56
C TYR A 247 1.50 -13.83 -0.42
N LYS A 248 1.70 -13.02 0.61
CA LYS A 248 0.91 -13.06 1.85
C LYS A 248 -0.11 -11.93 1.94
N HIS A 249 0.10 -10.84 1.22
CA HIS A 249 -0.68 -9.64 1.35
C HIS A 249 -1.99 -9.70 0.54
N LEU A 250 -3.13 -9.71 1.24
CA LEU A 250 -4.44 -9.99 0.64
C LEU A 250 -5.04 -8.81 -0.13
N MET A 251 -4.56 -7.58 0.07
CA MET A 251 -5.07 -6.40 -0.64
C MET A 251 -4.29 -6.15 -1.93
N TYR A 252 -2.96 -6.29 -1.85
CA TYR A 252 -1.99 -5.94 -2.90
C TYR A 252 -0.94 -7.03 -3.01
N SER A 253 -0.95 -7.74 -4.12
CA SER A 253 0.08 -8.66 -4.63
C SER A 253 -0.23 -8.85 -6.11
N PRO A 254 0.72 -9.30 -6.94
CA PRO A 254 0.44 -9.49 -8.37
C PRO A 254 -0.71 -10.49 -8.55
N PRO A 255 -1.62 -10.28 -9.51
CA PRO A 255 -2.56 -11.32 -9.91
C PRO A 255 -1.80 -12.50 -10.57
N GLU A 256 -2.39 -13.69 -10.56
CA GLU A 256 -1.87 -14.85 -11.31
C GLU A 256 -1.97 -14.62 -12.82
N ASP A 257 -3.06 -13.96 -13.24
CA ASP A 257 -3.27 -13.52 -14.62
C ASP A 257 -2.71 -12.10 -14.78
N TYR A 258 -1.59 -11.95 -15.49
CA TYR A 258 -0.96 -10.65 -15.74
C TYR A 258 -1.80 -9.72 -16.63
N GLU A 259 -2.80 -10.25 -17.34
CA GLU A 259 -3.77 -9.44 -18.09
C GLU A 259 -4.95 -9.00 -17.22
N SER A 260 -5.00 -9.42 -15.95
CA SER A 260 -6.03 -9.00 -15.01
C SER A 260 -6.03 -7.48 -14.85
N GLU A 261 -7.17 -6.87 -15.12
CA GLU A 261 -7.40 -5.45 -14.87
C GLU A 261 -7.57 -5.14 -13.37
N LEU A 262 -7.64 -6.16 -12.52
CA LEU A 262 -7.69 -6.01 -11.06
C LEU A 262 -6.27 -6.05 -10.48
N SER A 263 -5.73 -4.87 -10.15
CA SER A 263 -4.47 -4.69 -9.43
C SER A 263 -4.63 -4.75 -7.90
N PHE A 264 -5.72 -5.34 -7.42
CA PHE A 264 -6.07 -5.43 -6.00
C PHE A 264 -6.92 -6.68 -5.74
N PHE A 265 -7.02 -7.08 -4.46
CA PHE A 265 -7.67 -8.31 -4.02
C PHE A 265 -7.26 -9.53 -4.88
N PRO A 266 -5.95 -9.83 -4.99
CA PRO A 266 -5.42 -10.83 -5.93
C PRO A 266 -6.04 -12.22 -5.77
N GLY A 267 -6.35 -12.65 -4.55
CA GLY A 267 -7.06 -13.92 -4.34
C GLY A 267 -8.43 -13.96 -5.01
N ILE A 268 -9.17 -12.85 -4.98
CA ILE A 268 -10.46 -12.72 -5.67
C ILE A 268 -10.25 -12.68 -7.19
N ALA A 269 -9.28 -11.90 -7.66
CA ALA A 269 -8.94 -11.80 -9.07
C ALA A 269 -8.59 -13.19 -9.66
N ASP A 270 -7.73 -13.94 -8.97
CA ASP A 270 -7.35 -15.32 -9.33
C ASP A 270 -8.55 -16.27 -9.33
N ALA A 271 -9.42 -16.19 -8.32
CA ALA A 271 -10.61 -17.02 -8.24
C ALA A 271 -11.61 -16.73 -9.38
N ILE A 272 -11.63 -15.51 -9.91
CA ILE A 272 -12.44 -15.11 -11.07
C ILE A 272 -11.78 -15.56 -12.38
N SER A 273 -10.46 -15.37 -12.52
CA SER A 273 -9.73 -15.61 -13.78
C SER A 273 -9.50 -17.09 -14.06
N ARG A 274 -9.36 -17.94 -13.04
CA ARG A 274 -9.13 -19.39 -13.20
C ARG A 274 -10.26 -20.06 -13.97
N ARG A 275 -10.02 -20.27 -15.27
CA ARG A 275 -10.86 -21.07 -16.16
C ARG A 275 -10.46 -22.53 -16.04
N GLY A 276 -11.38 -23.38 -15.63
CA GLY A 276 -11.16 -24.83 -15.56
C GLY A 276 -12.47 -25.61 -15.57
N ASN A 277 -12.39 -26.94 -15.47
CA ASN A 277 -13.55 -27.85 -15.42
C ASN A 277 -14.40 -27.74 -14.13
N GLN A 278 -14.22 -26.66 -13.37
CA GLN A 278 -14.97 -26.41 -12.15
C GLN A 278 -16.42 -26.05 -12.49
N SER A 279 -17.35 -26.67 -11.78
CA SER A 279 -18.75 -26.27 -11.83
C SER A 279 -18.90 -24.80 -11.42
N THR A 280 -19.95 -24.14 -11.91
CA THR A 280 -20.29 -22.76 -11.51
C THR A 280 -20.38 -22.61 -9.98
N ARG A 281 -20.87 -23.65 -9.28
CA ARG A 281 -20.96 -23.66 -7.81
C ARG A 281 -19.60 -23.64 -7.12
N GLN A 282 -18.62 -24.36 -7.65
CA GLN A 282 -17.25 -24.38 -7.12
C GLN A 282 -16.57 -23.02 -7.31
N ARG A 283 -16.68 -22.41 -8.50
CA ARG A 283 -16.13 -21.07 -8.75
C ARG A 283 -16.72 -20.02 -7.83
N GLN A 284 -18.05 -20.01 -7.67
CA GLN A 284 -18.70 -19.09 -6.74
C GLN A 284 -18.29 -19.34 -5.28
N ALA A 285 -18.02 -20.59 -4.89
CA ALA A 285 -17.54 -20.90 -3.54
C ALA A 285 -16.12 -20.37 -3.32
N ALA A 286 -15.22 -20.52 -4.29
CA ALA A 286 -13.86 -19.97 -4.23
C ALA A 286 -13.87 -18.44 -4.10
N VAL A 287 -14.66 -17.75 -4.93
CA VAL A 287 -14.79 -16.28 -4.84
C VAL A 287 -15.36 -15.84 -3.49
N ARG A 288 -16.39 -16.53 -2.97
CA ARG A 288 -16.93 -16.23 -1.63
C ARG A 288 -15.91 -16.44 -0.51
N GLN A 289 -15.09 -17.47 -0.62
CA GLN A 289 -14.02 -17.73 0.35
C GLN A 289 -13.01 -16.58 0.35
N GLU A 290 -12.56 -16.13 -0.82
CA GLU A 290 -11.61 -15.02 -0.94
C GLU A 290 -12.20 -13.69 -0.48
N LEU A 291 -13.47 -13.41 -0.80
CA LEU A 291 -14.21 -12.26 -0.23
C LEU A 291 -14.20 -12.27 1.30
N TRP A 292 -14.41 -13.44 1.91
CA TRP A 292 -14.37 -13.58 3.37
C TRP A 292 -12.97 -13.37 3.94
N ARG A 293 -11.93 -13.88 3.28
CA ARG A 293 -10.53 -13.66 3.69
C ARG A 293 -10.16 -12.18 3.68
N VAL A 294 -10.55 -11.46 2.63
CA VAL A 294 -10.37 -9.99 2.52
C VAL A 294 -11.14 -9.26 3.61
N ALA A 295 -12.43 -9.58 3.79
CA ALA A 295 -13.27 -8.99 4.84
C ALA A 295 -12.66 -9.15 6.24
N MET A 296 -12.21 -10.36 6.58
CA MET A 296 -11.58 -10.65 7.87
C MET A 296 -10.23 -9.94 8.04
N ALA A 297 -9.47 -9.75 6.96
CA ALA A 297 -8.24 -8.96 6.99
C ALA A 297 -8.51 -7.48 7.30
N ILE A 298 -9.55 -6.90 6.70
CA ILE A 298 -10.00 -5.53 6.97
C ILE A 298 -10.46 -5.38 8.43
N GLN A 299 -11.26 -6.33 8.93
CA GLN A 299 -11.66 -6.34 10.35
C GLN A 299 -10.45 -6.42 11.29
N ARG A 300 -9.47 -7.28 10.99
CA ARG A 300 -8.24 -7.38 11.79
C ARG A 300 -7.51 -6.04 11.84
N ALA A 301 -7.35 -5.37 10.70
CA ALA A 301 -6.74 -4.04 10.65
C ALA A 301 -7.52 -3.02 11.49
N ALA A 302 -8.86 -2.99 11.40
CA ALA A 302 -9.70 -2.11 12.20
C ALA A 302 -9.55 -2.36 13.71
N ASN A 303 -9.51 -3.63 14.13
CA ASN A 303 -9.34 -4.02 15.53
C ASN A 303 -7.94 -3.63 16.04
N VAL A 304 -6.90 -3.83 15.23
CA VAL A 304 -5.54 -3.41 15.57
C VAL A 304 -5.45 -1.91 15.75
N LEU A 305 -6.11 -1.11 14.90
CA LEU A 305 -6.17 0.34 15.06
C LEU A 305 -6.85 0.75 16.38
N ARG A 306 -7.89 0.04 16.82
CA ARG A 306 -8.53 0.28 18.14
C ARG A 306 -7.70 -0.23 19.32
N GLY A 307 -6.71 -1.09 19.08
CA GLY A 307 -5.93 -1.77 20.12
C GLY A 307 -6.63 -3.01 20.69
N GLU A 308 -7.59 -3.57 19.96
CA GLU A 308 -8.34 -4.77 20.32
C GLU A 308 -7.60 -6.02 19.85
N PHE A 309 -6.49 -6.33 20.51
CA PHE A 309 -5.72 -7.55 20.25
C PHE A 309 -6.41 -8.75 20.90
N GLY A 310 -7.46 -9.30 20.25
CA GLY A 310 -8.03 -10.62 20.62
C GLY A 310 -9.53 -10.72 20.88
N ALA A 311 -10.37 -9.76 20.49
CA ALA A 311 -11.81 -9.79 20.82
C ALA A 311 -12.69 -10.77 19.99
N HIS A 312 -12.16 -11.45 18.97
CA HIS A 312 -12.97 -12.33 18.10
C HIS A 312 -12.48 -13.77 18.06
N ASN A 313 -12.69 -14.46 19.18
CA ASN A 313 -12.98 -15.90 19.18
C ASN A 313 -14.38 -16.17 19.78
N LYS A 314 -15.31 -15.22 19.64
CA LYS A 314 -16.74 -15.49 19.87
C LYS A 314 -17.37 -15.93 18.54
N PRO A 315 -17.95 -17.13 18.46
CA PRO A 315 -18.66 -17.55 17.26
C PRO A 315 -19.83 -16.60 17.02
N ILE A 316 -19.87 -16.01 15.82
CA ILE A 316 -21.05 -15.33 15.31
C ILE A 316 -22.09 -16.42 15.04
N ASN A 317 -23.01 -16.62 15.99
CA ASN A 317 -24.16 -17.49 15.80
C ASN A 317 -25.08 -16.88 14.74
N PHE A 318 -24.92 -17.30 13.48
CA PHE A 318 -25.98 -17.15 12.50
C PHE A 318 -27.04 -18.21 12.79
N SER A 319 -28.07 -17.82 13.55
CA SER A 319 -29.32 -18.57 13.61
C SER A 319 -30.00 -18.47 12.23
N VAL A 320 -29.78 -19.47 11.38
CA VAL A 320 -30.61 -19.68 10.20
C VAL A 320 -31.97 -20.17 10.69
N SER A 321 -32.91 -19.24 10.75
CA SER A 321 -34.34 -19.51 10.84
C SER A 321 -34.77 -20.33 9.61
N MET A 322 -34.79 -21.65 9.72
CA MET A 322 -35.61 -22.48 8.84
C MET A 322 -37.01 -22.59 9.46
N ALA A 323 -38.01 -22.16 8.71
CA ALA A 323 -39.40 -22.52 8.95
C ALA A 323 -40.16 -22.54 7.62
N PRO A 324 -41.25 -23.32 7.50
CA PRO A 324 -41.66 -24.47 8.32
C PRO A 324 -41.26 -25.82 7.72
#